data_AF-A0A942EP21-F1
#
_entry.id   AF-A0A942EP21-F1
#
_cell.length_a   1.000
_cell.length_b   1.000
_cell.length_c   1.000
_cell.angle_alpha   90.00
_cell.angle_beta   90.00
_cell.angle_gamma   90.00
#
_symmetry.space_group_name_H-M   'P 1'
#
loop_
_entity.id
_entity.type
_entity.pdbx_description
1 polymer ?
#
loop_
_entity_poly.entity_id
_entity_poly.type
_entity_poly.pdbx_seq_one_letter_code
_entity_poly.pdbx_strand_id
1 'polypeptide(L)'
;MDQIPTKTLAEVYLKQGDLRKAYGIYKILYDKDPSDPEIQRKLSELDQEMNPSHSSAQPLPRSREEKIRFLERWLAHIREREKG
;
A
#
# COMPACT_ATOMS: atom_id res chain seq x y z
N MET A 1 -19.40 -10.29 -15.16
CA MET A 1 -18.15 -10.12 -15.93
C MET A 1 -17.01 -10.05 -14.93
N ASP A 2 -16.36 -11.17 -14.71
CA ASP A 2 -15.17 -11.33 -13.89
C ASP A 2 -14.02 -10.60 -14.58
N GLN A 3 -13.90 -9.29 -14.34
CA GLN A 3 -12.81 -8.51 -14.86
C GLN A 3 -11.52 -9.02 -14.20
N ILE A 4 -10.64 -9.61 -15.01
CA ILE A 4 -9.33 -10.03 -14.53
C ILE A 4 -8.58 -8.77 -14.12
N PRO A 5 -8.21 -8.62 -12.83
CA PRO A 5 -7.43 -7.49 -12.38
C PRO A 5 -6.08 -7.54 -13.11
N THR A 6 -5.77 -6.50 -13.88
CA THR A 6 -4.52 -6.37 -14.64
C THR A 6 -3.97 -4.96 -14.45
N LYS A 7 -2.64 -4.83 -14.56
CA LYS A 7 -1.95 -3.53 -14.45
C LYS A 7 -2.52 -2.52 -15.44
N THR A 8 -2.75 -2.95 -16.68
CA THR A 8 -3.34 -2.12 -17.74
C THR A 8 -4.74 -1.63 -17.38
N LEU A 9 -5.57 -2.47 -16.76
CA LEU A 9 -6.91 -2.04 -16.33
C LEU A 9 -6.82 -0.95 -15.26
N ALA A 10 -5.91 -1.09 -14.29
CA ALA A 10 -5.68 -0.07 -13.29
C ALA A 10 -5.21 1.26 -13.91
N GLU A 11 -4.32 1.21 -14.90
CA GLU A 11 -3.85 2.40 -15.63
C GLU A 11 -4.95 3.09 -16.44
N VAL A 12 -5.91 2.33 -16.99
CA VAL A 12 -7.08 2.91 -17.66
C VAL A 12 -7.92 3.73 -16.66
N TYR A 13 -8.17 3.19 -15.47
CA TYR A 13 -8.90 3.92 -14.43
C TYR A 13 -8.14 5.17 -13.93
N LEU A 14 -6.80 5.11 -13.86
CA LEU A 14 -5.97 6.29 -13.57
C LEU A 14 -6.16 7.39 -14.62
N LYS A 15 -6.10 7.04 -15.91
CA LYS A 15 -6.31 7.99 -17.01
C LYS A 15 -7.71 8.60 -17.02
N GLN A 16 -8.69 7.90 -16.45
CA GLN A 16 -10.06 8.40 -16.26
C GLN A 16 -10.22 9.26 -15.00
N GLY A 17 -9.19 9.37 -14.16
CA GLY A 17 -9.24 10.07 -12.87
C GLY A 17 -9.93 9.28 -11.76
N ASP A 18 -10.28 8.01 -11.97
CA ASP A 18 -10.91 7.16 -10.96
C ASP A 18 -9.86 6.44 -10.12
N LEU A 19 -9.19 7.22 -9.26
CA LEU A 19 -8.08 6.77 -8.42
C LEU A 19 -8.50 5.64 -7.47
N ARG A 20 -9.74 5.67 -6.97
CA ARG A 20 -10.27 4.65 -6.06
C ARG A 20 -10.39 3.28 -6.72
N LYS A 21 -10.90 3.23 -7.96
CA LYS A 21 -10.98 1.96 -8.71
C LYS A 21 -9.60 1.46 -9.11
N ALA A 22 -8.72 2.35 -9.56
CA ALA A 22 -7.34 1.99 -9.85
C ALA A 22 -6.62 1.39 -8.64
N TYR A 23 -6.75 2.02 -7.46
CA TYR A 23 -6.21 1.53 -6.20
C TYR A 23 -6.77 0.16 -5.82
N GLY A 24 -8.09 -0.04 -5.98
CA GLY A 24 -8.72 -1.34 -5.73
C GLY A 24 -8.11 -2.46 -6.58
N ILE A 25 -7.85 -2.21 -7.86
CA ILE A 25 -7.23 -3.20 -8.76
C ILE A 25 -5.76 -3.45 -8.37
N TYR A 26 -4.99 -2.41 -8.09
CA TYR A 26 -3.61 -2.58 -7.61
C TYR A 26 -3.53 -3.34 -6.29
N LYS A 27 -4.50 -3.16 -5.40
CA LYS A 27 -4.57 -3.92 -4.14
C LYS A 27 -4.82 -5.41 -4.38
N ILE A 28 -5.69 -5.76 -5.33
CA ILE A 28 -5.92 -7.16 -5.71
C ILE A 28 -4.67 -7.75 -6.36
N LEU A 29 -3.95 -6.98 -7.19
CA LEU A 29 -2.68 -7.41 -7.77
C LEU A 29 -1.58 -7.59 -6.72
N TYR A 30 -1.52 -6.71 -5.72
CA TYR A 30 -0.59 -6.80 -4.60
C TYR A 30 -0.85 -8.02 -3.71
N ASP A 31 -2.11 -8.36 -3.48
CA ASP A 31 -2.48 -9.57 -2.72
C ASP A 31 -2.00 -10.84 -3.43
N LYS A 32 -2.03 -10.85 -4.76
CA LYS A 32 -1.53 -11.95 -5.59
C LYS A 32 -0.01 -12.00 -5.67
N ASP A 33 0.64 -10.85 -5.86
CA ASP A 33 2.10 -10.73 -5.88
C ASP A 33 2.56 -9.53 -5.05
N PRO A 34 2.84 -9.74 -3.74
CA PRO A 34 3.24 -8.65 -2.85
C PRO A 34 4.70 -8.22 -3.04
N SER A 35 5.47 -8.97 -3.83
CA SER A 35 6.89 -8.73 -4.09
C SER A 35 7.12 -7.78 -5.26
N ASP A 36 6.13 -7.55 -6.12
CA ASP A 36 6.22 -6.63 -7.25
C ASP A 36 6.42 -5.18 -6.78
N PRO A 37 7.61 -4.59 -7.01
CA PRO A 37 7.94 -3.26 -6.51
C PRO A 37 7.17 -2.16 -7.26
N GLU A 38 6.69 -2.44 -8.47
CA GLU A 38 5.94 -1.49 -9.28
C GLU A 38 4.53 -1.30 -8.69
N ILE A 39 3.86 -2.38 -8.29
CA ILE A 39 2.55 -2.34 -7.63
C ILE A 39 2.65 -1.63 -6.27
N GLN A 40 3.70 -1.91 -5.50
CA GLN A 40 3.96 -1.22 -4.23
C GLN A 40 4.10 0.30 -4.43
N ARG A 41 4.90 0.72 -5.41
CA ARG A 41 5.11 2.15 -5.70
C ARG A 41 3.80 2.82 -6.11
N LYS A 42 3.07 2.20 -7.04
CA LYS A 42 1.79 2.71 -7.55
C LYS A 42 0.73 2.83 -6.45
N LEU A 43 0.66 1.87 -5.52
CA LEU A 43 -0.23 1.96 -4.36
C LEU A 43 0.15 3.11 -3.43
N SER A 44 1.44 3.33 -3.17
CA SER A 44 1.90 4.49 -2.39
C SER A 44 1.57 5.82 -3.06
N GLU A 45 1.87 5.96 -4.35
CA GLU A 45 1.57 7.17 -5.12
C GLU A 45 0.08 7.49 -5.07
N LEU A 46 -0.77 6.48 -5.26
CA LEU A 46 -2.23 6.61 -5.18
C LEU A 46 -2.75 6.95 -3.78
N ASP A 47 -2.18 6.36 -2.74
CA ASP A 47 -2.53 6.66 -1.35
C ASP A 47 -2.21 8.12 -1.00
N GLN A 48 -1.04 8.61 -1.41
CA GLN A 48 -0.63 10.00 -1.22
C GLN A 48 -1.54 10.99 -1.97
N GLU A 49 -1.94 10.66 -3.20
CA GLU A 49 -2.82 11.51 -4.00
C GLU A 49 -4.24 11.57 -3.44
N MET A 50 -4.74 10.45 -2.90
CA MET A 50 -6.07 10.40 -2.28
C MET A 50 -6.10 10.96 -0.86
N ASN A 51 -4.98 10.90 -0.13
CA ASN A 51 -4.89 11.37 1.24
C ASN A 51 -3.60 12.17 1.48
N PRO A 52 -3.53 13.43 1.01
CA PRO A 52 -2.33 14.26 1.13
C PRO A 52 -1.90 14.49 2.59
N SER A 53 -2.83 14.36 3.54
CA SER A 53 -2.60 14.45 4.99
C SER A 53 -1.83 13.26 5.58
N HIS A 54 -1.75 12.13 4.87
CA HIS A 54 -0.96 10.95 5.26
C HIS A 54 0.51 11.01 4.80
N SER A 55 1.03 12.21 4.50
CA SER A 55 2.45 12.46 4.18
C SER A 55 3.42 12.27 5.35
N SER A 56 3.12 11.40 6.31
CA SER A 56 4.10 10.90 7.28
C SER A 56 4.61 9.55 6.77
N ALA A 57 5.63 9.64 5.92
CA ALA A 57 6.43 8.55 5.39
C ALA A 57 6.47 7.30 6.29
N GLN A 58 5.57 6.35 6.04
CA GLN A 58 5.76 4.97 6.49
C GLN A 58 6.28 4.19 5.28
N PRO A 59 7.59 3.88 5.23
CA PRO A 59 8.11 2.99 4.21
C PRO A 59 7.40 1.65 4.38
N LEU A 60 6.64 1.24 3.37
CA LEU A 60 6.09 -0.10 3.31
C LEU A 60 7.27 -1.07 3.41
N PRO A 61 7.28 -1.97 4.39
CA PRO A 61 8.35 -2.95 4.51
C PRO A 61 8.35 -3.85 3.27
N ARG A 62 9.39 -3.71 2.43
CA ARG A 62 9.56 -4.43 1.16
C ARG A 62 9.85 -5.92 1.39
N SER A 63 10.25 -6.30 2.61
CA SER A 63 10.54 -7.68 3.00
C SER A 63 9.84 -8.10 4.31
N ARG A 64 9.63 -9.41 4.50
CA ARG A 64 9.12 -10.00 5.77
C ARG A 64 9.93 -9.54 6.98
N GLU A 65 11.23 -9.39 6.83
CA GLU A 65 12.13 -8.86 7.85
C GLU A 65 11.86 -7.40 8.21
N GLU A 66 11.50 -6.57 7.23
CA GLU A 66 11.13 -5.18 7.51
C GLU A 66 9.77 -5.10 8.19
N LYS A 67 8.83 -6.01 7.88
CA LYS A 67 7.55 -6.14 8.59
C LYS A 67 7.80 -6.50 10.06
N ILE A 68 8.70 -7.45 10.32
CA ILE A 68 9.10 -7.85 11.67
C ILE A 68 9.66 -6.64 12.42
N ARG A 69 10.62 -5.92 11.84
CA ARG A 69 11.22 -4.72 12.47
C ARG A 69 10.21 -3.61 12.76
N PHE A 70 9.26 -3.40 11.84
CA PHE A 70 8.18 -2.42 12.03
C PHE A 70 7.26 -2.82 13.20
N LEU A 71 6.85 -4.10 13.25
CA LEU A 71 6.01 -4.63 14.32
C LEU A 71 6.72 -4.62 15.68
N GLU A 72 8.00 -4.94 15.72
CA GLU A 72 8.83 -4.86 16.93
C GLU A 72 8.88 -3.43 17.48
N ARG A 73 9.08 -2.44 16.61
CA ARG A 73 9.10 -1.03 17.00
C ARG A 73 7.73 -0.54 17.48
N TRP A 74 6.65 -1.02 16.87
CA TRP A 74 5.28 -0.74 17.31
C TRP A 74 4.97 -1.36 18.69
N LEU A 75 5.36 -2.61 18.92
CA LEU A 75 5.21 -3.27 20.23
C LEU A 75 6.02 -2.58 21.33
N ALA A 76 7.24 -2.11 21.02
CA ALA A 76 8.06 -1.36 21.96
C ALA A 76 7.35 -0.07 22.41
N HIS A 77 6.76 0.67 21.48
CA HIS A 77 5.98 1.87 21.79
C HIS A 77 4.73 1.57 22.62
N ILE A 78 4.04 0.45 22.38
CA ILE A 78 2.87 0.03 23.18
C ILE A 78 3.26 -0.33 24.62
N ARG A 79 4.40 -0.97 24.79
CA ARG A 79 4.89 -1.32 26.12
C ARG A 79 5.31 -0.11 26.94
N GLU A 80 5.82 0.94 26.30
CA GLU A 80 6.24 2.17 26.96
C GLU A 80 5.05 2.96 27.54
N ARG A 81 3.94 3.00 26.79
CA ARG A 81 2.68 3.64 27.18
C ARG A 81 1.80 2.84 28.14
N GLU A 82 2.13 1.58 28.40
CA GLU A 82 1.49 0.77 29.45
C GLU A 82 2.21 0.92 30.81
N LYS A 83 3.39 1.55 30.83
CA LYS A 83 4.25 1.71 32.00
C LYS A 83 4.24 3.11 32.64
N GLY A 84 3.43 4.03 32.13
CA GLY A 84 3.19 5.36 32.67
C GLY A 84 1.75 5.51 33.11
#